data_AF-A0A1Z4LLU3-F1
#
_entry.id   AF-A0A1Z4LLU3-F1
#
_cell.length_a   1.000
_cell.length_b   1.000
_cell.length_c   1.000
_cell.angle_alpha   90.00
_cell.angle_beta   90.00
_cell.angle_gamma   90.00
#
_symmetry.space_group_name_H-M   'P 1'
#
loop_
_entity.id
_entity.type
_entity.pdbx_description
1 polymer ?
#
loop_
_entity_poly.entity_id
_entity_poly.type
_entity_poly.pdbx_seq_one_letter_code
_entity_poly.pdbx_strand_id
1 'polypeptide(L)' 'MMEQEAADAQRVGRIRVIVQDNGSIHRCKEVQQLWSKWESQGLYIFFLPKYCSEMNPIESEWQPA' A
#
# COMPACT_ATOMS: atom_id res chain seq x y z
N MET A 1 -4.98 2.88 11.46
CA MET A 1 -3.80 2.57 10.62
C MET A 1 -4.05 3.08 9.20
N MET A 2 -4.96 2.51 8.41
CA MET A 2 -5.31 3.03 7.07
C MET A 2 -6.11 4.34 7.10
N GLU A 3 -7.07 4.46 8.02
CA GLU A 3 -7.92 5.66 8.13
C GLU A 3 -7.11 6.90 8.53
N GLN A 4 -6.07 6.71 9.34
CA GLN A 4 -5.15 7.80 9.68
C GLN A 4 -4.35 8.23 8.45
N GLU A 5 -3.82 7.27 7.68
CA GLU A 5 -3.10 7.58 6.43
C GLU A 5 -3.98 8.30 5.42
N ALA A 6 -5.26 7.95 5.34
CA ALA A 6 -6.24 8.65 4.52
C ALA A 6 -6.45 10.10 4.99
N ALA A 7 -6.67 10.31 6.29
CA ALA A 7 -6.84 11.64 6.86
C ALA A 7 -5.60 12.52 6.63
N ASP A 8 -4.41 11.94 6.79
CA ASP A 8 -3.14 12.62 6.54
C ASP A 8 -2.94 12.94 5.05
N ALA A 9 -3.27 12.02 4.14
CA ALA A 9 -3.21 12.27 2.70
C ALA A 9 -4.16 13.41 2.28
N GLN A 10 -5.39 13.41 2.82
CA GLN A 10 -6.35 14.50 2.61
C GLN A 10 -5.85 15.83 3.15
N ARG A 11 -5.27 15.85 4.36
CA ARG A 11 -4.66 17.05 4.97
C ARG A 11 -3.53 17.62 4.12
N VAL A 12 -2.70 16.76 3.53
CA VAL A 12 -1.60 17.16 2.64
C VAL A 12 -2.10 17.53 1.24
N GLY A 13 -3.32 17.16 0.88
CA GLY A 13 -3.92 17.43 -0.43
C GLY A 13 -3.25 16.67 -1.57
N ARG A 14 -2.69 15.48 -1.29
CA ARG A 14 -2.00 14.65 -2.28
C ARG A 14 -2.55 13.23 -2.26
N ILE A 15 -2.58 12.62 -3.44
CA ILE A 15 -2.87 11.19 -3.58
C ILE A 15 -1.80 10.40 -2.82
N ARG A 16 -2.23 9.33 -2.14
CA ARG A 16 -1.32 8.38 -1.48
C ARG A 16 -1.52 6.99 -2.09
N VAL A 17 -0.41 6.41 -2.53
CA VAL A 17 -0.36 5.05 -3.06
C VAL A 17 0.36 4.17 -2.06
N ILE A 18 -0.31 3.09 -1.63
CA ILE A 18 0.26 2.06 -0.77
C ILE A 18 0.77 0.95 -1.69
N VAL A 19 2.10 0.77 -1.70
CA VAL A 19 2.76 -0.28 -2.48
C VAL A 19 2.84 -1.55 -1.62
N GLN A 20 2.45 -2.68 -2.18
CA GLN A 20 2.48 -4.00 -1.52
C GLN A 20 3.15 -5.03 -2.43
N ASP A 21 3.78 -6.03 -1.81
CA ASP A 21 4.22 -7.23 -2.50
C ASP A 21 3.02 -8.17 -2.77
N ASN A 22 3.28 -9.41 -3.19
CA ASN A 22 2.23 -10.38 -3.48
C ASN A 22 1.97 -11.38 -2.35
N GLY A 23 2.28 -11.04 -1.10
CA GLY A 23 1.89 -11.84 0.06
C GLY A 23 0.38 -12.16 0.04
N SER A 24 0.02 -13.42 0.28
CA SER A 24 -1.36 -13.91 0.13
C SER A 24 -2.37 -13.15 0.99
N ILE A 25 -1.94 -12.66 2.16
CA ILE A 25 -2.74 -11.85 3.07
C ILE A 25 -3.15 -10.50 2.46
N HIS A 26 -2.35 -9.91 1.57
CA HIS A 26 -2.66 -8.63 0.92
C HIS A 26 -3.74 -8.76 -0.15
N ARG A 27 -4.01 -9.98 -0.61
CA ARG A 27 -5.03 -10.32 -1.61
C ARG A 27 -6.12 -11.22 -1.05
N CYS A 28 -6.22 -11.42 0.27
CA CYS A 28 -7.31 -12.20 0.84
C CYS A 28 -8.66 -11.49 0.65
N LYS A 29 -9.77 -12.23 0.80
CA LYS A 29 -11.11 -11.70 0.52
C LYS A 29 -11.46 -10.52 1.44
N GLU A 30 -11.05 -10.61 2.69
CA GLU A 30 -11.27 -9.62 3.73
C GLU A 30 -10.59 -8.29 3.37
N VAL A 31 -9.36 -8.35 2.84
CA VAL A 31 -8.63 -7.16 2.39
C VAL A 31 -9.22 -6.59 1.11
N GLN A 32 -9.61 -7.44 0.14
CA GLN A 32 -10.24 -6.99 -1.10
C GLN A 32 -11.55 -6.20 -0.86
N GLN A 33 -12.34 -6.59 0.13
CA GLN A 33 -13.57 -5.89 0.51
C GLN A 33 -13.33 -4.44 0.97
N LEU A 34 -12.11 -4.12 1.41
CA LEU A 34 -11.74 -2.79 1.90
C LEU A 34 -11.19 -1.87 0.81
N TRP A 35 -10.83 -2.41 -0.37
CA TRP A 35 -10.18 -1.64 -1.44
C TRP A 35 -11.02 -0.43 -1.87
N SER A 36 -12.31 -0.62 -2.15
CA SER A 36 -13.19 0.48 -2.56
C SER A 36 -13.37 1.54 -1.47
N LYS A 37 -13.38 1.14 -0.20
CA LYS A 37 -13.41 2.08 0.93
C LYS A 37 -12.15 2.96 0.91
N TRP A 38 -10.97 2.35 0.84
CA TRP A 38 -9.70 3.07 0.84
C TRP A 38 -9.56 3.97 -0.40
N GLU A 39 -9.96 3.49 -1.57
CA GLU A 39 -9.94 4.27 -2.80
C GLU A 39 -10.84 5.52 -2.70
N SER A 40 -12.04 5.38 -2.15
CA SER A 40 -12.94 6.52 -1.91
C SER A 40 -12.37 7.55 -0.93
N GLN A 41 -11.39 7.15 -0.11
CA GLN A 41 -10.69 8.01 0.85
C GLN A 41 -9.42 8.64 0.26
N GLY A 42 -9.08 8.35 -1.00
CA GLY A 42 -7.88 8.84 -1.69
C GLY A 42 -6.63 7.98 -1.46
N LEU A 43 -6.80 6.76 -0.94
CA LEU A 43 -5.75 5.76 -0.78
C LEU A 43 -5.85 4.70 -1.87
N TYR A 44 -4.80 4.55 -2.67
CA TYR A 44 -4.76 3.60 -3.77
C TYR A 44 -3.78 2.47 -3.45
N ILE A 45 -4.12 1.25 -3.84
CA ILE A 45 -3.22 0.10 -3.66
C ILE A 45 -2.54 -0.23 -4.98
N PHE A 46 -1.22 -0.35 -4.95
CA PHE A 46 -0.42 -0.81 -6.06
C PHE A 46 0.34 -2.07 -5.66
N PHE A 47 0.19 -3.13 -6.46
CA PHE A 47 0.92 -4.37 -6.25
C PHE A 47 2.13 -4.42 -7.17
N LEU A 48 3.30 -4.70 -6.61
CA LEU A 48 4.49 -4.97 -7.41
C LEU A 48 4.30 -6.20 -8.31
N PRO A 49 5.01 -6.31 -9.44
CA PRO A 49 5.10 -7.55 -10.19
C PRO A 49 5.62 -8.69 -9.31
N LYS A 50 5.25 -9.93 -9.64
CA LYS A 50 5.74 -11.10 -8.89
C LYS A 50 7.25 -11.23 -9.07
N TYR A 51 7.94 -11.58 -7.97
CA TYR A 51 9.39 -11.82 -7.94
C TYR A 51 10.25 -10.60 -8.29
N CYS A 52 9.73 -9.38 -8.09
CA CYS A 52 10.43 -8.12 -8.30
C CYS A 52 10.73 -7.40 -6.98
N SER A 53 11.42 -8.07 -6.05
CA SER A 53 11.76 -7.47 -4.75
C SER A 53 12.70 -6.27 -4.91
N GLU A 54 13.57 -6.28 -5.92
CA GLU A 54 14.45 -5.16 -6.28
C GLU A 54 13.71 -3.87 -6.62
N MET A 55 12.42 -3.94 -6.97
CA MET A 55 11.57 -2.78 -7.21
C MET A 55 10.96 -2.19 -5.93
N ASN A 56 11.11 -2.87 -4.79
CA ASN A 56 10.60 -2.43 -3.50
C ASN A 56 11.70 -1.67 -2.74
N PRO A 57 11.61 -0.33 -2.59
CA PRO A 57 12.68 0.44 -1.94
C PRO A 57 12.97 0.01 -0.51
N ILE A 58 11.99 -0.57 0.20
CA ILE A 58 12.16 -1.04 1.58
C ILE A 58 13.22 -2.14 1.71
N GLU A 59 13.50 -2.90 0.64
CA GLU A 59 14.54 -3.94 0.67
C GLU A 59 15.93 -3.34 0.95
N SER A 60 16.16 -2.10 0.52
CA SER A 60 17.42 -1.39 0.81
C SER A 60 17.49 -0.93 2.27
N GLU A 61 16.36 -0.59 2.88
CA GLU A 61 16.26 -0.17 4.29
C GLU A 61 16.48 -1.34 5.27
N TRP A 62 16.35 -2.58 4.80
CA TRP A 62 16.58 -3.79 5.60
C TRP A 62 17.99 -4.34 5.48
N GLN A 63 18.81 -3.81 4.57
CA GLN A 63 20.20 -4.22 4.48
C GLN A 63 20.96 -3.70 5.71
N PRO A 64 21.77 -4.54 6.37
CA PRO A 64 22.67 -4.07 7.41
C PRO A 64 23.60 -2.99 6.85
N ALA A 65 23.78 -1.91 7.62
CA ALA A 65 24.74 -0.86 7.31
C ALA A 65 26.20 -1.34 7.38
#